data_AF-A0A923XMR5-F1
#
_entry.id   AF-A0A923XMR5-F1
#
_cell.length_a   1.000
_cell.length_b   1.000
_cell.length_c   1.000
_cell.angle_alpha   90.00
_cell.angle_beta   90.00
_cell.angle_gamma   90.00
#
_symmetry.space_group_name_H-M   'P 1'
#
loop_
_entity.id
_entity.type
_entity.pdbx_description
1 polymer ?
#
loop_
_entity_poly.entity_id
_entity_poly.type
_entity_poly.pdbx_seq_one_letter_code
_entity_poly.pdbx_strand_id
1 'polypeptide(L)'
;MITKYSLKLVITCLACTSILSGCGLLLRSIVDSTNYVNNSNIFRQGQHGELSKDELEEAKIAWKYFDNNYNLATGMISSIDHGTTTSMWDIADYIAALVSAQQLEIISNIQFDERLTKILTFLNTMQLFDNKIPNKYYSVMNGDKVDLNGTRADYGWSAVEIGRLLIWLKILSIRYPNYSEYIDKAILRWSFCDIIDIS
;
A
#
# COMPACT_ATOMS: atom_id res chain seq x y z
N MET A 1 67.95 33.15 18.19
CA MET A 1 66.71 33.20 19.01
C MET A 1 65.41 33.06 18.18
N ILE A 2 65.49 32.71 16.89
CA ILE A 2 64.35 32.71 15.93
C ILE A 2 63.76 31.28 15.74
N THR A 3 64.49 30.22 16.09
CA THR A 3 64.10 28.82 15.85
C THR A 3 63.11 28.21 16.84
N LYS A 4 62.94 28.78 18.04
CA LYS A 4 61.98 28.28 19.04
C LYS A 4 60.53 28.74 18.79
N TYR A 5 60.35 29.88 18.11
CA TYR A 5 59.02 30.44 17.84
C TYR A 5 58.32 29.75 16.67
N SER A 6 59.06 29.35 15.63
CA SER A 6 58.51 28.61 14.49
C SER A 6 58.03 27.21 14.87
N LEU A 7 58.74 26.51 15.76
CA LEU A 7 58.36 25.17 16.22
C LEU A 7 57.09 25.20 17.09
N LYS A 8 56.96 26.19 17.99
CA LYS A 8 55.73 26.38 18.77
C LYS A 8 54.53 26.70 17.88
N LEU A 9 54.70 27.52 16.84
CA LEU A 9 53.61 27.86 15.93
C LEU A 9 53.11 26.65 15.12
N VAL A 10 54.05 25.83 14.62
CA VAL A 10 53.73 24.61 13.86
C VAL A 10 53.04 23.56 14.73
N ILE A 11 53.52 23.34 15.96
CA ILE A 11 52.89 22.40 16.91
C ILE A 11 51.47 22.87 17.28
N THR A 12 51.27 24.18 17.46
CA THR A 12 49.95 24.75 17.78
C THR A 12 48.97 24.61 16.61
N CYS A 13 49.43 24.78 15.36
CA CYS A 13 48.61 24.56 14.16
C CYS A 13 48.24 23.08 13.97
N LEU A 14 49.18 22.14 14.14
CA LEU A 14 48.88 20.71 14.04
C LEU A 14 47.87 20.24 15.11
N ALA A 15 47.99 20.76 16.33
CA ALA A 15 47.02 20.49 17.41
C ALA A 15 45.63 21.08 17.11
N CYS A 16 45.53 22.23 16.46
CA CYS A 16 44.23 22.79 16.04
C CYS A 16 43.57 21.95 14.93
N THR A 17 44.35 21.39 13.99
CA THR A 17 43.79 20.57 12.89
C THR A 17 43.22 19.23 13.36
N SER A 18 43.78 18.63 14.42
CA SER A 18 43.26 17.38 15.01
C SER A 18 41.99 17.62 15.82
N ILE A 19 41.82 18.80 16.44
CA ILE A 19 40.61 19.16 17.20
C ILE A 19 39.42 19.42 16.26
N LEU A 20 39.65 20.04 15.10
CA LEU A 20 38.59 20.29 14.09
C LEU A 20 38.11 19.01 13.39
N SER A 21 38.97 18.00 13.26
CA SER A 21 38.63 16.71 12.66
C SER A 21 37.78 15.81 13.57
N GLY A 22 37.82 16.04 14.89
CA GLY A 22 37.08 15.24 15.88
C GLY A 22 35.57 15.50 15.90
N CYS A 23 35.11 16.69 15.51
CA CYS A 23 33.69 17.03 15.51
C CYS A 23 32.88 16.23 14.48
N GLY A 24 33.45 15.91 13.31
CA GLY A 24 32.76 15.12 12.28
C GLY A 24 32.47 13.68 12.69
N LEU A 25 33.38 13.07 13.44
CA LEU A 25 33.22 11.70 13.97
C LEU A 25 32.21 11.67 15.13
N LEU A 26 32.24 12.67 16.01
CA LEU A 26 31.28 12.79 17.12
C LEU A 26 29.86 13.08 16.61
N LEU A 27 29.71 13.96 15.61
CA LEU A 27 28.40 14.23 15.01
C LEU A 27 27.82 12.99 14.32
N ARG A 28 28.64 12.25 13.54
CA ARG A 28 28.20 10.97 12.96
C ARG A 28 27.82 9.95 14.04
N SER A 29 28.64 9.80 15.07
CA SER A 29 28.36 8.89 16.20
C SER A 29 27.05 9.22 16.90
N ILE A 30 26.74 10.50 17.11
CA ILE A 30 25.48 10.93 17.74
C ILE A 30 24.30 10.66 16.80
N VAL A 31 24.42 10.99 15.51
CA VAL A 31 23.39 10.74 14.50
C VAL A 31 23.12 9.23 14.35
N ASP A 32 24.16 8.40 14.25
CA ASP A 32 24.05 6.95 14.17
C ASP A 32 23.42 6.37 15.44
N SER A 33 23.80 6.86 16.62
CA SER A 33 23.19 6.45 17.89
C SER A 33 21.71 6.85 17.98
N THR A 34 21.35 8.05 17.52
CA THR A 34 19.94 8.48 17.48
C THR A 34 19.12 7.67 16.49
N ASN A 35 19.68 7.32 15.33
CA ASN A 35 19.03 6.45 14.35
C ASN A 35 18.87 5.02 14.89
N TYR A 36 19.89 4.49 15.58
CA TYR A 36 19.84 3.15 16.18
C TYR A 36 18.79 3.05 17.29
N VAL A 37 18.70 4.06 18.16
CA VAL A 37 17.67 4.11 19.21
C VAL A 37 16.27 4.31 18.60
N ASN A 38 16.11 5.19 17.61
CA ASN A 38 14.82 5.41 16.93
C ASN A 38 14.33 4.19 16.15
N ASN A 39 15.23 3.40 15.59
CA ASN A 39 14.91 2.18 14.83
C ASN A 39 14.94 0.92 15.71
N SER A 40 15.17 1.06 17.02
CA SER A 40 15.16 -0.08 17.93
C SER A 40 13.73 -0.59 18.16
N ASN A 41 13.60 -1.90 18.28
CA ASN A 41 12.34 -2.59 18.60
C ASN A 41 11.78 -2.24 19.99
N ILE A 42 12.51 -1.45 20.78
CA ILE A 42 12.12 -1.00 22.13
C ILE A 42 11.02 0.06 22.04
N PHE A 43 11.03 0.90 21.00
CA PHE A 43 10.10 2.03 20.87
C PHE A 43 9.22 1.96 19.61
N ARG A 44 9.55 1.11 18.64
CA ARG A 44 8.70 0.87 17.46
C ARG A 44 8.53 -0.62 17.20
N GLN A 45 7.30 -1.06 16.92
CA GLN A 45 7.03 -2.39 16.39
C GLN A 45 6.87 -2.31 14.86
N GLY A 46 7.74 -3.02 14.13
CA GLY A 46 7.77 -3.06 12.66
C GLY A 46 9.18 -2.80 12.12
N GLN A 47 9.46 -3.29 10.91
CA GLN A 47 10.71 -2.93 10.22
C GLN A 47 10.73 -1.44 9.87
N HIS A 48 11.90 -0.82 10.04
CA HIS A 48 12.15 0.59 9.76
C HIS A 48 13.47 0.76 9.02
N GLY A 49 13.49 1.65 8.02
CA GLY A 49 14.66 1.89 7.18
C GLY A 49 14.31 1.81 5.69
N GLU A 50 15.32 1.96 4.83
CA GLU A 50 15.17 1.63 3.41
C GLU A 50 14.90 0.14 3.23
N LEU A 51 14.08 -0.20 2.23
CA LEU A 51 13.75 -1.58 1.91
C LEU A 51 15.02 -2.35 1.54
N SER A 52 15.23 -3.51 2.16
CA SER A 52 16.34 -4.38 1.79
C SER A 52 16.11 -4.99 0.39
N LYS A 53 17.18 -5.50 -0.22
CA LYS A 53 17.08 -6.18 -1.53
C LYS A 53 16.19 -7.41 -1.46
N ASP A 54 16.27 -8.15 -0.36
CA ASP A 54 15.50 -9.38 -0.15
C ASP A 54 14.01 -9.04 0.06
N GLU A 55 13.71 -8.01 0.86
CA GLU A 55 12.34 -7.50 1.05
C GLU A 55 11.72 -7.00 -0.27
N LEU A 56 12.51 -6.30 -1.11
CA LEU A 56 12.04 -5.86 -2.42
C LEU A 56 11.75 -7.06 -3.34
N GLU A 57 12.57 -8.09 -3.30
CA GLU A 57 12.35 -9.30 -4.08
C GLU A 57 11.13 -10.07 -3.60
N GLU A 58 10.93 -10.19 -2.29
CA GLU A 58 9.72 -10.78 -1.69
C GLU A 58 8.46 -10.00 -2.10
N ALA A 59 8.50 -8.66 -2.05
CA ALA A 59 7.39 -7.82 -2.50
C ALA A 59 7.07 -8.02 -3.99
N LYS A 60 8.10 -8.18 -4.85
CA LYS A 60 7.92 -8.51 -6.26
C LYS A 60 7.31 -9.89 -6.45
N ILE A 61 7.72 -10.88 -5.65
CA ILE A 61 7.14 -12.23 -5.69
C ILE A 61 5.67 -12.19 -5.27
N ALA A 62 5.33 -11.45 -4.21
CA ALA A 62 3.95 -11.26 -3.79
C ALA A 62 3.11 -10.58 -4.89
N TRP A 63 3.66 -9.56 -5.56
CA TRP A 63 2.98 -8.89 -6.67
C TRP A 63 2.64 -9.83 -7.83
N LYS A 64 3.46 -10.86 -8.11
CA LYS A 64 3.19 -11.83 -9.18
C LYS A 64 1.85 -12.55 -9.02
N TYR A 65 1.35 -12.74 -7.79
CA TYR A 65 0.02 -13.30 -7.59
C TYR A 65 -1.06 -12.45 -8.26
N PHE A 66 -1.05 -11.14 -7.99
CA PHE A 66 -2.01 -10.20 -8.57
C PHE A 66 -1.80 -10.01 -10.06
N ASP A 67 -0.57 -10.08 -10.55
CA ASP A 67 -0.28 -9.98 -11.98
C ASP A 67 -0.80 -11.20 -12.75
N ASN A 68 -0.56 -12.41 -12.23
CA ASN A 68 -1.01 -13.66 -12.84
C ASN A 68 -2.53 -13.83 -12.81
N ASN A 69 -3.19 -13.28 -11.78
CA ASN A 69 -4.64 -13.41 -11.59
C ASN A 69 -5.44 -12.24 -12.15
N TYR A 70 -4.79 -11.28 -12.82
CA TYR A 70 -5.44 -10.10 -13.36
C TYR A 70 -6.22 -10.37 -14.65
N ASN A 71 -7.51 -10.04 -14.65
CA ASN A 71 -8.33 -10.06 -15.84
C ASN A 71 -8.31 -8.71 -16.55
N LEU A 72 -7.76 -8.65 -17.77
CA LEU A 72 -7.65 -7.42 -18.54
C LEU A 72 -8.99 -6.78 -18.91
N ALA A 73 -10.05 -7.59 -19.12
CA ALA A 73 -11.35 -7.08 -19.55
C ALA A 73 -12.03 -6.32 -18.41
N THR A 74 -12.12 -6.93 -17.24
CA THR A 74 -12.83 -6.38 -16.07
C THR A 74 -11.94 -5.55 -15.14
N GLY A 75 -10.63 -5.78 -15.18
CA GLY A 75 -9.66 -5.21 -14.24
C GLY A 75 -9.68 -5.86 -12.86
N MET A 76 -10.41 -6.97 -12.67
CA MET A 76 -10.48 -7.68 -11.39
C MET A 76 -9.38 -8.74 -11.28
N ILE A 77 -9.14 -9.22 -10.05
CA ILE A 77 -8.31 -10.39 -9.78
C ILE A 77 -9.15 -11.54 -9.24
N SER A 78 -8.76 -12.76 -9.57
CA SER A 78 -9.39 -13.97 -9.02
C SER A 78 -9.02 -14.20 -7.56
N SER A 79 -9.98 -14.65 -6.73
CA SER A 79 -9.77 -14.98 -5.30
C SER A 79 -8.75 -16.09 -5.08
N ILE A 80 -8.67 -17.01 -6.04
CA ILE A 80 -7.72 -18.12 -6.06
C ILE A 80 -7.08 -18.19 -7.43
N ASP A 81 -5.90 -18.79 -7.48
CA ASP A 81 -5.20 -18.98 -8.75
C ASP A 81 -6.05 -19.78 -9.73
N HIS A 82 -6.19 -19.27 -10.96
CA HIS A 82 -7.09 -19.82 -11.99
C HIS A 82 -8.58 -19.85 -11.63
N GLY A 83 -9.00 -19.14 -10.57
CA GLY A 83 -10.40 -18.97 -10.21
C GLY A 83 -11.15 -18.06 -11.18
N THR A 84 -12.48 -18.13 -11.14
CA THR A 84 -13.38 -17.30 -11.98
C THR A 84 -14.20 -16.30 -11.16
N THR A 85 -13.98 -16.25 -9.86
CA THR A 85 -14.70 -15.41 -8.91
C THR A 85 -13.76 -14.50 -8.14
N THR A 86 -14.29 -13.37 -7.69
CA THR A 86 -13.64 -12.41 -6.79
C THR A 86 -14.62 -12.00 -5.70
N SER A 87 -14.14 -11.75 -4.50
CA SER A 87 -14.94 -11.22 -3.39
C SER A 87 -14.61 -9.77 -3.07
N MET A 88 -15.41 -9.13 -2.21
CA MET A 88 -15.09 -7.77 -1.74
C MET A 88 -13.81 -7.75 -0.91
N TRP A 89 -13.48 -8.86 -0.23
CA TRP A 89 -12.19 -9.04 0.43
C TRP A 89 -11.04 -8.96 -0.58
N ASP A 90 -11.14 -9.72 -1.67
CA ASP A 90 -10.08 -9.82 -2.68
C ASP A 90 -9.88 -8.50 -3.43
N ILE A 91 -10.97 -7.78 -3.74
CA ILE A 91 -10.87 -6.44 -4.32
C ILE A 91 -10.16 -5.48 -3.36
N ALA A 92 -10.45 -5.55 -2.07
CA ALA A 92 -9.78 -4.71 -1.08
C ALA A 92 -8.28 -5.03 -0.98
N ASP A 93 -7.92 -6.31 -0.92
CA ASP A 93 -6.54 -6.77 -0.91
C ASP A 93 -5.82 -6.40 -2.22
N TYR A 94 -6.52 -6.39 -3.35
CA TYR A 94 -5.96 -5.92 -4.62
C TYR A 94 -5.68 -4.42 -4.64
N ILE A 95 -6.59 -3.59 -4.12
CA ILE A 95 -6.35 -2.14 -3.96
C ILE A 95 -5.15 -1.90 -3.04
N ALA A 96 -5.05 -2.64 -1.94
CA ALA A 96 -3.90 -2.60 -1.04
C ALA A 96 -2.58 -2.92 -1.76
N ALA A 97 -2.59 -3.98 -2.57
CA ALA A 97 -1.44 -4.42 -3.35
C ALA A 97 -1.05 -3.39 -4.42
N LEU A 98 -2.02 -2.79 -5.13
CA LEU A 98 -1.76 -1.72 -6.10
C LEU A 98 -1.07 -0.52 -5.45
N VAL A 99 -1.61 -0.04 -4.34
CA VAL A 99 -1.05 1.09 -3.58
C VAL A 99 0.37 0.78 -3.11
N SER A 100 0.59 -0.43 -2.59
CA SER A 100 1.89 -0.87 -2.09
C SER A 100 2.91 -1.04 -3.23
N ALA A 101 2.53 -1.72 -4.32
CA ALA A 101 3.41 -1.96 -5.46
C ALA A 101 3.80 -0.65 -6.16
N GLN A 102 2.91 0.34 -6.23
CA GLN A 102 3.22 1.65 -6.77
C GLN A 102 4.21 2.41 -5.87
N GLN A 103 4.05 2.36 -4.55
CA GLN A 103 4.95 3.03 -3.60
C GLN A 103 6.33 2.39 -3.52
N LEU A 104 6.41 1.08 -3.75
CA LEU A 104 7.66 0.34 -3.84
C LEU A 104 8.28 0.37 -5.24
N GLU A 105 7.70 1.14 -6.17
CA GLU A 105 8.14 1.26 -7.57
C GLU A 105 8.24 -0.11 -8.30
N ILE A 106 7.46 -1.09 -7.86
CA ILE A 106 7.33 -2.40 -8.49
C ILE A 106 6.50 -2.29 -9.78
N ILE A 107 5.54 -1.38 -9.80
CA ILE A 107 4.73 -1.04 -10.98
C ILE A 107 4.86 0.44 -11.33
N SER A 108 4.69 0.76 -12.61
CA SER A 108 4.67 2.15 -13.06
C SER A 108 3.40 2.89 -12.63
N ASN A 109 3.47 4.22 -12.56
CA ASN A 109 2.29 5.06 -12.32
C ASN A 109 1.18 4.85 -13.37
N ILE A 110 1.56 4.56 -14.63
CA ILE A 110 0.59 4.26 -15.71
C ILE A 110 -0.14 2.96 -15.42
N GLN A 111 0.60 1.90 -15.10
CA GLN A 111 0.00 0.60 -14.78
C GLN A 111 -0.89 0.68 -13.53
N PHE A 112 -0.49 1.46 -12.53
CA PHE A 112 -1.32 1.74 -11.36
C PHE A 112 -2.63 2.44 -11.74
N ASP A 113 -2.56 3.52 -12.52
CA ASP A 113 -3.72 4.29 -12.96
C ASP A 113 -4.69 3.45 -13.80
N GLU A 114 -4.19 2.68 -14.76
CA GLU A 114 -4.98 1.80 -15.61
C GLU A 114 -5.75 0.73 -14.81
N ARG A 115 -5.04 0.04 -13.90
CA ARG A 115 -5.62 -1.02 -13.07
C ARG A 115 -6.63 -0.45 -12.08
N LEU A 116 -6.28 0.64 -11.42
CA LEU A 116 -7.15 1.26 -10.43
C LEU A 116 -8.42 1.82 -11.08
N THR A 117 -8.30 2.49 -12.22
CA THR A 117 -9.44 3.04 -12.96
C THR A 117 -10.43 1.94 -13.35
N LYS A 118 -9.96 0.76 -13.76
CA LYS A 118 -10.86 -0.38 -14.06
C LYS A 118 -11.60 -0.89 -12.83
N ILE A 119 -10.92 -1.05 -11.69
CA ILE A 119 -11.57 -1.44 -10.44
C ILE A 119 -12.61 -0.40 -10.00
N LEU A 120 -12.27 0.89 -10.03
CA LEU A 120 -13.21 1.95 -9.67
C LEU A 120 -14.39 2.01 -10.64
N THR A 121 -14.16 1.76 -11.93
CA THR A 121 -15.24 1.65 -12.93
C THR A 121 -16.18 0.51 -12.56
N PHE A 122 -15.64 -0.67 -12.26
CA PHE A 122 -16.44 -1.81 -11.82
C PHE A 122 -17.25 -1.47 -10.56
N LEU A 123 -16.65 -0.89 -9.52
CA LEU A 123 -17.36 -0.51 -8.29
C LEU A 123 -18.49 0.51 -8.55
N ASN A 124 -18.32 1.39 -9.54
CA ASN A 124 -19.34 2.36 -9.95
C ASN A 124 -20.49 1.75 -10.77
N THR A 125 -20.29 0.60 -11.43
CA THR A 125 -21.28 0.01 -12.34
C THR A 125 -21.83 -1.34 -11.88
N MET A 126 -21.20 -2.00 -10.91
CA MET A 126 -21.57 -3.35 -10.50
C MET A 126 -23.02 -3.43 -10.02
N GLN A 127 -23.66 -4.55 -10.32
CA GLN A 127 -24.98 -4.87 -9.77
C GLN A 127 -24.85 -5.11 -8.27
N LEU A 128 -25.72 -4.49 -7.47
CA LEU A 128 -25.72 -4.63 -6.02
C LEU A 128 -26.68 -5.76 -5.59
N PHE A 129 -26.38 -6.40 -4.46
CA PHE A 129 -27.32 -7.26 -3.75
C PHE A 129 -28.48 -6.41 -3.23
N ASP A 130 -29.71 -6.82 -3.55
CA ASP A 130 -30.96 -6.08 -3.26
C ASP A 130 -30.95 -4.60 -3.66
N ASN A 131 -30.15 -4.23 -4.68
CA ASN A 131 -29.90 -2.83 -5.09
C ASN A 131 -29.35 -1.93 -3.97
N LYS A 132 -28.79 -2.51 -2.90
CA LYS A 132 -28.37 -1.78 -1.70
C LYS A 132 -26.88 -1.84 -1.48
N ILE A 133 -26.26 -3.00 -1.63
CA ILE A 133 -24.89 -3.22 -1.14
C ILE A 133 -24.12 -4.14 -2.09
N PRO A 134 -22.76 -4.11 -2.11
CA PRO A 134 -22.03 -5.08 -2.92
C PRO A 134 -22.42 -6.53 -2.59
N ASN A 135 -22.64 -7.34 -3.63
CA ASN A 135 -22.76 -8.79 -3.48
C ASN A 135 -21.42 -9.36 -3.04
N LYS A 136 -21.44 -10.49 -2.33
CA LYS A 136 -20.21 -11.09 -1.80
C LYS A 136 -19.25 -11.52 -2.90
N TYR A 137 -19.76 -12.12 -3.98
CA TYR A 137 -18.93 -12.63 -5.08
C TYR A 137 -19.34 -12.06 -6.44
N TYR A 138 -18.35 -11.80 -7.29
CA TYR A 138 -18.53 -11.39 -8.67
C TYR A 138 -17.68 -12.25 -9.60
N SER A 139 -18.17 -12.48 -10.82
CA SER A 139 -17.38 -13.16 -11.84
C SER A 139 -16.29 -12.24 -12.37
N VAL A 140 -15.03 -12.67 -12.31
CA VAL A 140 -13.90 -11.92 -12.89
C VAL A 140 -13.99 -11.78 -14.40
N MET A 141 -14.80 -12.62 -15.05
CA MET A 141 -14.92 -12.66 -16.51
C MET A 141 -15.80 -11.53 -17.05
N ASN A 142 -16.84 -11.14 -16.31
CA ASN A 142 -17.84 -10.19 -16.81
C ASN A 142 -18.42 -9.22 -15.76
N GLY A 143 -18.07 -9.36 -14.48
CA GLY A 143 -18.58 -8.48 -13.42
C GLY A 143 -20.00 -8.81 -12.93
N ASP A 144 -20.56 -9.95 -13.30
CA ASP A 144 -21.87 -10.39 -12.83
C ASP A 144 -21.83 -10.88 -11.38
N LYS A 145 -22.95 -10.71 -10.64
CA LYS A 145 -23.14 -11.32 -9.32
C LYS A 145 -23.19 -12.84 -9.45
N VAL A 146 -22.41 -13.53 -8.62
CA VAL A 146 -22.33 -15.00 -8.61
C VAL A 146 -22.31 -15.53 -7.18
N ASP A 147 -22.45 -16.85 -7.03
CA ASP A 147 -22.12 -17.59 -5.82
C ASP A 147 -20.62 -17.95 -5.78
N LEU A 148 -20.21 -18.69 -4.75
CA LEU A 148 -18.82 -19.14 -4.59
C LEU A 148 -18.32 -20.03 -5.74
N ASN A 149 -19.23 -20.69 -6.47
CA ASN A 149 -18.92 -21.59 -7.58
C ASN A 149 -18.89 -20.86 -8.93
N GLY A 150 -19.14 -19.55 -8.96
CA GLY A 150 -19.21 -18.76 -10.19
C GLY A 150 -20.54 -18.87 -10.93
N THR A 151 -21.58 -19.45 -10.30
CA THR A 151 -22.94 -19.50 -10.87
C THR A 151 -23.68 -18.21 -10.55
N ARG A 152 -24.39 -17.64 -11.53
CA ARG A 152 -25.14 -16.39 -11.33
C ARG A 152 -26.12 -16.51 -10.15
N ALA A 153 -25.96 -15.66 -9.15
CA ALA A 153 -26.75 -15.69 -7.93
C ALA A 153 -26.72 -14.35 -7.19
N ASP A 154 -27.80 -14.08 -6.43
CA ASP A 154 -27.81 -13.10 -5.36
C ASP A 154 -27.39 -13.81 -4.06
N TYR A 155 -26.07 -13.93 -3.86
CA TYR A 155 -25.49 -14.75 -2.79
C TYR A 155 -25.65 -14.10 -1.40
N GLY A 156 -25.69 -12.77 -1.35
CA GLY A 156 -25.71 -12.00 -0.11
C GLY A 156 -24.49 -11.10 0.00
N TRP A 157 -24.15 -10.70 1.21
CA TRP A 157 -23.10 -9.73 1.50
C TRP A 157 -22.32 -10.09 2.77
N SER A 158 -21.20 -9.42 3.00
CA SER A 158 -20.38 -9.58 4.20
C SER A 158 -19.94 -8.22 4.74
N ALA A 159 -20.43 -7.85 5.93
CA ALA A 159 -20.04 -6.60 6.60
C ALA A 159 -18.52 -6.49 6.78
N VAL A 160 -17.86 -7.61 7.10
CA VAL A 160 -16.40 -7.65 7.32
C VAL A 160 -15.65 -7.31 6.03
N GLU A 161 -16.05 -7.90 4.91
CA GLU A 161 -15.37 -7.66 3.62
C GLU A 161 -15.61 -6.24 3.11
N ILE A 162 -16.85 -5.75 3.26
CA ILE A 162 -17.21 -4.38 2.88
C ILE A 162 -16.50 -3.37 3.78
N GLY A 163 -16.40 -3.63 5.08
CA GLY A 163 -15.63 -2.79 6.01
C GLY A 163 -14.16 -2.71 5.61
N ARG A 164 -13.53 -3.83 5.23
CA ARG A 164 -12.16 -3.87 4.72
C ARG A 164 -12.03 -3.06 3.42
N LEU A 165 -12.95 -3.24 2.48
CA LEU A 165 -12.96 -2.48 1.23
C LEU A 165 -13.06 -0.97 1.50
N LEU A 166 -13.96 -0.55 2.38
CA LEU A 166 -14.13 0.85 2.74
C LEU A 166 -12.88 1.46 3.38
N ILE A 167 -12.15 0.71 4.20
CA ILE A 167 -10.87 1.15 4.77
C ILE A 167 -9.86 1.44 3.65
N TRP A 168 -9.70 0.52 2.69
CA TRP A 168 -8.76 0.71 1.59
C TRP A 168 -9.19 1.80 0.62
N LEU A 169 -10.49 1.94 0.34
CA LEU A 169 -11.03 3.06 -0.42
C LEU A 169 -10.79 4.40 0.30
N LYS A 170 -10.91 4.44 1.63
CA LYS A 170 -10.61 5.65 2.41
C LYS A 170 -9.12 5.99 2.33
N ILE A 171 -8.23 5.01 2.51
CA ILE A 171 -6.78 5.20 2.34
C ILE A 171 -6.48 5.75 0.95
N LEU A 172 -7.08 5.15 -0.09
CA LEU A 172 -6.89 5.55 -1.47
C LEU A 172 -7.35 7.00 -1.71
N SER A 173 -8.53 7.39 -1.21
CA SER A 173 -9.04 8.77 -1.33
C SER A 173 -8.14 9.83 -0.66
N ILE A 174 -7.48 9.46 0.44
CA ILE A 174 -6.55 10.35 1.15
C ILE A 174 -5.23 10.47 0.40
N ARG A 175 -4.68 9.33 -0.08
CA ARG A 175 -3.34 9.28 -0.67
C ARG A 175 -3.32 9.67 -2.14
N TYR A 176 -4.42 9.46 -2.86
CA TYR A 176 -4.55 9.75 -4.29
C TYR A 176 -5.83 10.55 -4.57
N PRO A 177 -5.86 11.86 -4.24
CA PRO A 177 -7.07 12.68 -4.29
C PRO A 177 -7.75 12.75 -5.66
N ASN A 178 -7.01 12.49 -6.75
CA ASN A 178 -7.53 12.45 -8.12
C ASN A 178 -8.60 11.37 -8.31
N TYR A 179 -8.65 10.33 -7.46
CA TYR A 179 -9.65 9.28 -7.54
C TYR A 179 -10.82 9.46 -6.57
N SER A 180 -10.77 10.44 -5.68
CA SER A 180 -11.75 10.58 -4.59
C SER A 180 -13.18 10.71 -5.09
N GLU A 181 -13.41 11.46 -6.17
CA GLU A 181 -14.75 11.61 -6.75
C GLU A 181 -15.33 10.25 -7.24
N TYR A 182 -14.50 9.41 -7.85
CA TYR A 182 -14.93 8.08 -8.33
C TYR A 182 -15.21 7.13 -7.17
N ILE A 183 -14.45 7.24 -6.08
CA ILE A 183 -14.64 6.47 -4.85
C ILE A 183 -15.95 6.90 -4.18
N ASP A 184 -16.17 8.20 -4.02
CA ASP A 184 -17.38 8.75 -3.40
C ASP A 184 -18.61 8.35 -4.21
N LYS A 185 -18.57 8.44 -5.53
CA LYS A 185 -19.65 7.98 -6.42
C LYS A 185 -19.97 6.49 -6.23
N ALA A 186 -18.96 5.63 -6.08
CA ALA A 186 -19.20 4.21 -5.82
C ALA A 186 -19.90 4.00 -4.47
N ILE A 187 -19.39 4.63 -3.40
CA ILE A 187 -19.91 4.46 -2.04
C ILE A 187 -21.32 5.06 -1.88
N LEU A 188 -21.61 6.18 -2.54
CA LEU A 188 -22.94 6.83 -2.50
C LEU A 188 -24.05 5.97 -3.12
N ARG A 189 -23.70 4.94 -3.90
CA ARG A 189 -24.67 3.95 -4.40
C ARG A 189 -25.07 2.94 -3.32
N TRP A 190 -24.32 2.85 -2.21
CA TRP A 190 -24.50 1.81 -1.21
C TRP A 190 -25.35 2.31 -0.04
N SER A 191 -26.37 1.53 0.33
CA SER A 191 -27.23 1.76 1.49
C SER A 191 -26.73 0.95 2.68
N PHE A 192 -26.35 1.65 3.76
CA PHE A 192 -25.89 1.02 5.00
C PHE A 192 -26.98 0.87 6.07
N CYS A 193 -28.17 1.44 5.84
CA CYS A 193 -29.24 1.45 6.83
C CYS A 193 -29.62 0.03 7.27
N ASP A 194 -29.78 -0.90 6.32
CA ASP A 194 -30.19 -2.28 6.61
C ASP A 194 -29.05 -3.16 7.18
N ILE A 195 -27.81 -2.68 7.17
CA ILE A 195 -26.64 -3.41 7.71
C ILE A 195 -26.49 -3.14 9.21
N ILE A 196 -26.80 -1.91 9.60
CA ILE A 196 -26.61 -1.40 10.96
C ILE A 196 -27.89 -1.58 11.80
N ASP A 197 -29.04 -1.86 11.16
CA ASP A 197 -30.28 -2.10 11.87
C ASP A 197 -30.24 -3.47 12.58
N ILE A 198 -30.06 -3.42 13.89
CA ILE A 198 -30.23 -4.55 14.79
C ILE A 198 -31.72 -4.57 15.14
N SER A 199 -32.55 -5.14 14.27
CA SER A 199 -33.93 -5.47 14.63
C SER A 199 -34.00 -6.77 15.41
#